data_AF-A0A1N7SI27-F1
#
_entry.id   AF-A0A1N7SI27-F1
#
_cell.length_a   1.000
_cell.length_b   1.000
_cell.length_c   1.000
_cell.angle_alpha   90.00
_cell.angle_beta   90.00
_cell.angle_gamma   90.00
#
_symmetry.space_group_name_H-M   'P 1'
#
loop_
_entity.id
_entity.type
_entity.pdbx_description
1 polymer ?
#
loop_
_entity_poly.entity_id
_entity_poly.type
_entity_poly.pdbx_seq_one_letter_code
_entity_poly.pdbx_strand_id
1 'polypeptide(L)'
;MSETSPRLFIVSPHFDDAVFGCGALLASHPDAAVCTVFAAPPEQDMHTEWDEKAGFASAHESMRARTIEDNHALAVLETIPVRLPFRASQYHDSPSVSKLAATLEETIYGSTANTLLMPLGLFHDDHSLVFEACCEILPRMSHLEWFAYEEAIYRQIPGLVQQRLVDLAERGIVATPASPSTDHAPDYERQTLLKREAVCAYESQLRAFGPHGYDDVFAAERYWRLTVDRQRRHRH
;
A
#
# COMPACT_ATOMS: atom_id res chain seq x y z
N MET A 1 28.20 -8.18 13.87
CA MET A 1 26.74 -8.07 14.05
C MET A 1 26.15 -8.43 12.71
N SER A 2 25.36 -9.50 12.61
CA SER A 2 24.72 -9.85 11.34
C SER A 2 23.78 -8.72 10.99
N GLU A 3 24.06 -7.96 9.93
CA GLU A 3 23.06 -7.08 9.34
C GLU A 3 21.87 -7.97 8.97
N THR A 4 20.75 -7.79 9.64
CA THR A 4 19.53 -8.51 9.28
C THR A 4 18.98 -7.83 8.04
N SER A 5 18.90 -8.55 6.92
CA SER A 5 18.27 -8.06 5.70
C SER A 5 16.90 -7.44 6.00
N PRO A 6 16.50 -6.37 5.28
CA PRO A 6 15.20 -5.77 5.47
C PRO A 6 14.10 -6.80 5.20
N ARG A 7 13.18 -6.92 6.14
CA ARG A 7 11.95 -7.71 6.04
C ARG A 7 10.82 -6.72 5.90
N LEU A 8 10.37 -6.55 4.66
CA LEU A 8 9.40 -5.52 4.30
C LEU A 8 7.99 -5.93 4.74
N PHE A 9 7.25 -4.93 5.23
CA PHE A 9 5.82 -5.00 5.42
C PHE A 9 5.19 -3.81 4.69
N ILE A 10 4.50 -4.06 3.59
CA ILE A 10 3.86 -3.02 2.77
C ILE A 10 2.37 -3.00 3.08
N VAL A 11 1.86 -1.86 3.52
CA VAL A 11 0.43 -1.62 3.71
C VAL A 11 -0.18 -1.18 2.39
N SER A 12 -1.18 -1.90 1.92
CA SER A 12 -1.92 -1.65 0.68
C SER A 12 -3.36 -1.28 1.04
N PRO A 13 -3.89 -0.11 0.62
CA PRO A 13 -5.31 0.20 0.81
C PRO A 13 -6.21 -0.87 0.18
N HIS A 14 -6.07 -1.10 -1.13
CA HIS A 14 -6.77 -2.12 -1.89
C HIS A 14 -5.80 -3.20 -2.42
N PHE A 15 -6.33 -4.21 -3.11
CA PHE A 15 -5.56 -5.39 -3.54
C PHE A 15 -4.38 -5.08 -4.46
N ASP A 16 -4.47 -4.02 -5.25
CA ASP A 16 -3.55 -3.69 -6.34
C ASP A 16 -2.50 -2.64 -5.97
N ASP A 17 -2.79 -1.75 -5.02
CA ASP A 17 -2.00 -0.54 -4.77
C ASP A 17 -0.53 -0.81 -4.44
N ALA A 18 -0.25 -1.80 -3.60
CA ALA A 18 1.13 -2.16 -3.23
C ALA A 18 1.90 -2.71 -4.43
N VAL A 19 1.30 -3.51 -5.29
CA VAL A 19 1.99 -4.01 -6.50
C VAL A 19 2.14 -2.87 -7.53
N PHE A 20 1.17 -1.99 -7.64
CA PHE A 20 1.24 -0.86 -8.58
C PHE A 20 2.31 0.16 -8.15
N GLY A 21 2.34 0.50 -6.86
CA GLY A 21 3.26 1.47 -6.27
C GLY A 21 4.64 0.92 -5.92
N CYS A 22 4.75 -0.38 -5.62
CA CYS A 22 5.96 -1.00 -5.08
C CYS A 22 6.36 -2.34 -5.73
N GLY A 23 5.76 -2.74 -6.86
CA GLY A 23 6.05 -4.03 -7.48
C GLY A 23 7.52 -4.30 -7.82
N ALA A 24 8.31 -3.29 -8.20
CA ALA A 24 9.73 -3.47 -8.47
C ALA A 24 10.54 -3.64 -7.17
N LEU A 25 10.18 -2.92 -6.11
CA LEU A 25 10.70 -3.15 -4.78
C LEU A 25 10.35 -4.55 -4.25
N LEU A 26 9.10 -4.99 -4.40
CA LEU A 26 8.65 -6.33 -4.00
C LEU A 26 9.38 -7.43 -4.77
N ALA A 27 9.62 -7.24 -6.07
CA ALA A 27 10.43 -8.16 -6.88
C ALA A 27 11.89 -8.30 -6.39
N SER A 28 12.34 -7.39 -5.54
CA SER A 28 13.67 -7.40 -4.92
C SER A 28 13.68 -7.98 -3.50
N HIS A 29 12.51 -8.32 -2.95
CA HIS A 29 12.31 -8.75 -1.56
C HIS A 29 11.36 -9.95 -1.48
N PRO A 30 11.81 -11.16 -1.86
CA PRO A 30 11.04 -12.36 -1.59
C PRO A 30 10.78 -12.46 -0.07
N ASP A 31 9.65 -13.06 0.29
CA ASP A 31 9.11 -13.15 1.65
C ASP A 31 8.68 -11.80 2.27
N ALA A 32 8.65 -10.70 1.50
CA ALA A 32 7.99 -9.47 1.93
C ALA A 32 6.49 -9.72 2.18
N ALA A 33 5.93 -9.07 3.20
CA ALA A 33 4.51 -9.13 3.49
C ALA A 33 3.76 -7.95 2.82
N VAL A 34 2.65 -8.25 2.14
CA VAL A 34 1.71 -7.24 1.63
C VAL A 34 0.41 -7.33 2.42
N CYS A 35 0.13 -6.29 3.19
CA CYS A 35 -1.05 -6.17 4.03
C CYS A 35 -2.14 -5.36 3.32
N THR A 36 -3.12 -6.04 2.73
CA THR A 36 -4.28 -5.40 2.12
C THR A 36 -5.32 -5.06 3.18
N VAL A 37 -5.59 -3.76 3.35
CA VAL A 37 -6.48 -3.23 4.39
C VAL A 37 -7.94 -3.52 4.08
N PHE A 38 -8.40 -3.11 2.90
CA PHE A 38 -9.81 -3.24 2.52
C PHE A 38 -10.06 -4.52 1.73
N ALA A 39 -9.84 -5.66 2.38
CA ALA A 39 -9.93 -7.00 1.76
C ALA A 39 -11.25 -7.73 2.04
N ALA A 40 -12.16 -7.18 2.86
CA ALA A 40 -13.42 -7.83 3.21
C ALA A 40 -14.58 -7.42 2.27
N PRO A 41 -15.44 -8.37 1.88
CA PRO A 41 -16.67 -8.05 1.15
C PRO A 41 -17.71 -7.34 2.02
N PRO A 42 -18.67 -6.61 1.41
CA PRO A 42 -19.80 -6.07 2.14
C PRO A 42 -20.61 -7.19 2.80
N GLU A 43 -21.21 -6.89 3.96
CA GLU A 43 -22.01 -7.88 4.70
C GLU A 43 -23.22 -8.37 3.89
N GLN A 44 -23.91 -7.43 3.23
CA GLN A 44 -24.96 -7.72 2.27
C GLN A 44 -24.43 -7.48 0.87
N ASP A 45 -24.74 -8.38 -0.06
CA ASP A 45 -24.30 -8.20 -1.44
C ASP A 45 -24.94 -6.95 -2.05
N MET A 46 -24.15 -6.23 -2.83
CA MET A 46 -24.55 -4.98 -3.47
C MET A 46 -23.78 -4.83 -4.78
N HIS A 47 -24.02 -3.73 -5.49
CA HIS A 47 -23.37 -3.46 -6.77
C HIS A 47 -23.00 -1.99 -6.83
N THR A 48 -21.75 -1.71 -7.20
CA THR A 48 -21.20 -0.35 -7.29
C THR A 48 -20.76 -0.03 -8.72
N GLU A 49 -20.55 1.26 -9.02
CA GLU A 49 -20.01 1.69 -10.32
C GLU A 49 -18.63 1.06 -10.60
N TRP A 50 -17.80 0.87 -9.57
CA TRP A 50 -16.50 0.25 -9.74
C TRP A 50 -16.62 -1.23 -10.08
N ASP A 51 -17.57 -1.95 -9.46
CA ASP A 51 -17.84 -3.35 -9.80
C ASP A 51 -18.29 -3.48 -11.26
N GLU A 52 -19.16 -2.58 -11.73
CA GLU A 52 -19.59 -2.54 -13.13
C GLU A 52 -18.41 -2.30 -14.09
N LYS A 53 -17.55 -1.31 -13.80
CA LYS A 53 -16.35 -1.01 -14.61
C LYS A 53 -15.35 -2.17 -14.63
N ALA A 54 -15.19 -2.86 -13.50
CA ALA A 54 -14.38 -4.06 -13.39
C ALA A 54 -15.03 -5.27 -14.10
N GLY A 55 -16.30 -5.18 -14.48
CA GLY A 55 -17.05 -6.19 -15.23
C GLY A 55 -17.67 -7.27 -14.35
N PHE A 56 -18.03 -6.92 -13.11
CA PHE A 56 -18.69 -7.80 -12.15
C PHE A 56 -20.16 -7.43 -11.95
N ALA A 57 -20.99 -8.44 -11.69
CA ALA A 57 -22.41 -8.27 -11.43
C ALA A 57 -22.72 -7.96 -9.95
N SER A 58 -21.77 -8.22 -9.04
CA SER A 58 -21.90 -7.89 -7.63
C SER A 58 -20.57 -7.68 -6.91
N ALA A 59 -20.63 -7.03 -5.75
CA ALA A 59 -19.50 -6.79 -4.87
C ALA A 59 -18.91 -8.10 -4.34
N HIS A 60 -19.74 -9.11 -4.04
CA HIS A 60 -19.25 -10.42 -3.63
C HIS A 60 -18.47 -11.13 -4.75
N GLU A 61 -18.91 -11.00 -6.01
CA GLU A 61 -18.17 -11.50 -7.16
C GLU A 61 -16.84 -10.76 -7.32
N SER A 62 -16.88 -9.42 -7.29
CA SER A 62 -15.73 -8.53 -7.37
C SER A 62 -14.66 -8.87 -6.35
N MET A 63 -15.03 -8.99 -5.07
CA MET A 63 -14.08 -9.30 -4.01
C MET A 63 -13.47 -10.70 -4.13
N ARG A 64 -14.25 -11.71 -4.55
CA ARG A 64 -13.70 -13.05 -4.82
C ARG A 64 -12.68 -13.03 -5.95
N ALA A 65 -13.02 -12.39 -7.06
CA ALA A 65 -12.14 -12.30 -8.23
C ALA A 65 -10.85 -11.53 -7.90
N ARG A 66 -10.96 -10.35 -7.30
CA ARG A 66 -9.81 -9.52 -6.90
C ARG A 66 -8.90 -10.23 -5.90
N THR A 67 -9.45 -11.05 -5.00
CA THR A 67 -8.65 -11.89 -4.09
C THR A 67 -7.82 -12.92 -4.86
N ILE A 68 -8.38 -13.53 -5.90
CA ILE A 68 -7.67 -14.51 -6.76
C ILE A 68 -6.58 -13.80 -7.58
N GLU A 69 -6.91 -12.66 -8.17
CA GLU A 69 -5.95 -11.80 -8.90
C GLU A 69 -4.77 -11.41 -8.01
N ASP A 70 -5.05 -10.94 -6.80
CA ASP A 70 -4.04 -10.61 -5.79
C ASP A 70 -3.17 -11.81 -5.41
N ASN A 71 -3.76 -12.99 -5.18
CA ASN A 71 -2.98 -14.20 -4.91
C ASN A 71 -2.01 -14.52 -6.06
N HIS A 72 -2.43 -14.35 -7.32
CA HIS A 72 -1.56 -14.58 -8.47
C HIS A 72 -0.44 -13.54 -8.56
N ALA A 73 -0.76 -12.26 -8.41
CA ALA A 73 0.23 -11.17 -8.43
C ALA A 73 1.29 -11.35 -7.33
N LEU A 74 0.85 -11.65 -6.11
CA LEU A 74 1.74 -11.82 -4.97
C LEU A 74 2.58 -13.11 -5.08
N ALA A 75 2.06 -14.16 -5.72
CA ALA A 75 2.82 -15.37 -6.00
C ALA A 75 3.96 -15.13 -7.01
N VAL A 76 3.74 -14.30 -8.04
CA VAL A 76 4.79 -13.90 -9.01
C VAL A 76 5.96 -13.21 -8.30
N LEU A 77 5.66 -12.43 -7.26
CA LEU A 77 6.65 -11.67 -6.50
C LEU A 77 7.21 -12.43 -5.28
N GLU A 78 6.78 -13.67 -5.06
CA GLU A 78 7.15 -14.48 -3.87
C GLU A 78 6.84 -13.75 -2.55
N THR A 79 5.70 -13.06 -2.49
CA THR A 79 5.28 -12.23 -1.35
C THR A 79 4.17 -12.89 -0.53
N ILE A 80 4.12 -12.58 0.76
CA ILE A 80 3.19 -13.16 1.73
C ILE A 80 1.94 -12.26 1.82
N PRO A 81 0.74 -12.74 1.44
CA PRO A 81 -0.49 -11.98 1.59
C PRO A 81 -0.95 -11.92 3.04
N VAL A 82 -1.24 -10.71 3.51
CA VAL A 82 -1.91 -10.42 4.78
C VAL A 82 -3.17 -9.63 4.47
N ARG A 83 -4.32 -10.03 5.02
CA ARG A 83 -5.63 -9.42 4.68
C ARG A 83 -6.35 -8.99 5.94
N LEU A 84 -6.69 -7.71 6.03
CA LEU A 84 -7.46 -7.17 7.15
C LEU A 84 -8.97 -7.28 6.88
N PRO A 85 -9.79 -7.36 7.94
CA PRO A 85 -11.22 -7.59 7.80
C PRO A 85 -12.02 -6.31 7.53
N PHE A 86 -11.41 -5.29 6.89
CA PHE A 86 -12.08 -4.01 6.63
C PHE A 86 -12.66 -3.96 5.21
N ARG A 87 -13.69 -3.14 5.06
CA ARG A 87 -14.45 -2.94 3.83
C ARG A 87 -14.13 -1.57 3.25
N ALA A 88 -13.95 -1.51 1.95
CA ALA A 88 -13.72 -0.26 1.22
C ALA A 88 -14.90 0.70 1.39
N SER A 89 -14.64 2.02 1.33
CA SER A 89 -15.66 3.06 1.53
C SER A 89 -16.84 2.97 0.55
N GLN A 90 -16.62 2.38 -0.64
CA GLN A 90 -17.68 2.11 -1.62
C GLN A 90 -18.80 1.19 -1.08
N TYR A 91 -18.53 0.46 0.02
CA TYR A 91 -19.50 -0.39 0.69
C TYR A 91 -20.14 0.26 1.93
N HIS A 92 -19.91 1.56 2.14
CA HIS A 92 -20.52 2.38 3.21
C HIS A 92 -20.30 1.86 4.64
N ASP A 93 -19.18 1.16 4.88
CA ASP A 93 -18.82 0.59 6.19
C ASP A 93 -17.33 0.81 6.51
N SER A 94 -16.88 2.06 6.34
CA SER A 94 -15.50 2.43 6.65
C SER A 94 -15.24 2.35 8.16
N PRO A 95 -14.11 1.76 8.60
CA PRO A 95 -13.73 1.74 10.01
C PRO A 95 -13.33 3.12 10.51
N SER A 96 -13.33 3.31 11.83
CA SER A 96 -12.67 4.47 12.42
C SER A 96 -11.14 4.35 12.30
N VAL A 97 -10.45 5.49 12.21
CA VAL A 97 -8.98 5.58 12.19
C VAL A 97 -8.36 4.78 13.33
N SER A 98 -8.84 4.97 14.57
CA SER A 98 -8.26 4.28 15.74
C SER A 98 -8.47 2.77 15.71
N LYS A 99 -9.58 2.28 15.13
CA LYS A 99 -9.78 0.83 14.99
C LYS A 99 -8.85 0.25 13.93
N LEU A 100 -8.69 0.94 12.80
CA LEU A 100 -7.74 0.56 11.76
C LEU A 100 -6.29 0.59 12.29
N ALA A 101 -5.90 1.65 13.00
CA ALA A 101 -4.60 1.79 13.63
C ALA A 101 -4.29 0.64 14.60
N ALA A 102 -5.23 0.30 15.49
CA ALA A 102 -5.06 -0.80 16.44
C ALA A 102 -4.86 -2.16 15.74
N THR A 103 -5.66 -2.45 14.72
CA THR A 103 -5.53 -3.71 13.95
C THR A 103 -4.24 -3.75 13.14
N LEU A 104 -3.82 -2.65 12.52
CA LEU A 104 -2.53 -2.57 11.83
C LEU A 104 -1.37 -2.78 12.82
N GLU A 105 -1.39 -2.10 13.96
CA GLU A 105 -0.37 -2.24 15.00
C GLU A 105 -0.23 -3.70 15.48
N GLU A 106 -1.35 -4.38 15.79
CA GLU A 106 -1.38 -5.80 16.14
C GLU A 106 -0.80 -6.69 15.02
N THR A 107 -1.20 -6.44 13.77
CA THR A 107 -0.76 -7.22 12.61
C THR A 107 0.75 -7.06 12.38
N ILE A 108 1.27 -5.84 12.51
CA ILE A 108 2.70 -5.54 12.35
C ILE A 108 3.49 -6.21 13.48
N TYR A 109 3.03 -6.16 14.73
CA TYR A 109 3.68 -6.84 15.86
C TYR A 109 3.72 -8.37 15.69
N GLY A 110 2.72 -8.96 15.04
CA GLY A 110 2.72 -10.38 14.70
C GLY A 110 3.70 -10.78 13.59
N SER A 111 4.29 -9.80 12.90
CA SER A 111 5.26 -10.02 11.82
C SER A 111 6.70 -9.97 12.33
N THR A 112 7.65 -10.40 11.49
CA THR A 112 9.09 -10.24 11.77
C THR A 112 9.67 -8.98 11.12
N ALA A 113 8.82 -8.10 10.57
CA ALA A 113 9.24 -6.96 9.78
C ALA A 113 10.09 -5.97 10.58
N ASN A 114 11.06 -5.36 9.91
CA ASN A 114 11.89 -4.28 10.46
C ASN A 114 11.80 -2.99 9.62
N THR A 115 11.21 -3.07 8.42
CA THR A 115 10.98 -1.94 7.53
C THR A 115 9.52 -1.96 7.07
N LEU A 116 8.82 -0.85 7.27
CA LEU A 116 7.40 -0.69 6.95
C LEU A 116 7.20 0.35 5.84
N LEU A 117 6.34 0.02 4.88
CA LEU A 117 5.92 0.91 3.81
C LEU A 117 4.43 1.21 3.94
N MET A 118 4.08 2.49 4.04
CA MET A 118 2.68 2.97 4.06
C MET A 118 2.35 3.73 2.76
N PRO A 119 1.07 3.77 2.32
CA PRO A 119 0.67 4.67 1.25
C PRO A 119 0.83 6.12 1.70
N LEU A 120 1.06 7.04 0.75
CA LEU A 120 1.09 8.47 1.04
C LEU A 120 -0.33 9.05 1.19
N GLY A 121 -1.38 8.29 0.88
CA GLY A 121 -2.77 8.65 1.15
C GLY A 121 -3.38 9.52 0.04
N LEU A 122 -3.08 9.23 -1.21
CA LEU A 122 -3.41 10.07 -2.35
C LEU A 122 -4.82 9.81 -2.88
N PHE A 123 -5.54 10.90 -3.18
CA PHE A 123 -6.82 10.98 -3.91
C PHE A 123 -8.04 10.31 -3.25
N HIS A 124 -7.97 9.03 -2.89
CA HIS A 124 -9.11 8.25 -2.42
C HIS A 124 -9.27 8.31 -0.89
N ASP A 125 -10.51 8.27 -0.40
CA ASP A 125 -10.81 8.31 1.04
C ASP A 125 -10.20 7.13 1.80
N ASP A 126 -10.28 5.92 1.24
CA ASP A 126 -9.63 4.73 1.80
C ASP A 126 -8.10 4.89 1.94
N HIS A 127 -7.43 5.49 0.95
CA HIS A 127 -6.00 5.75 1.01
C HIS A 127 -5.68 6.76 2.13
N SER A 128 -6.49 7.81 2.22
CA SER A 128 -6.39 8.83 3.26
C SER A 128 -6.57 8.22 4.65
N LEU A 129 -7.54 7.32 4.82
CA LEU A 129 -7.83 6.62 6.07
C LEU A 129 -6.67 5.70 6.50
N VAL A 130 -6.07 4.97 5.57
CA VAL A 130 -4.88 4.14 5.84
C VAL A 130 -3.68 5.01 6.22
N PHE A 131 -3.46 6.10 5.48
CA PHE A 131 -2.41 7.07 5.80
C PHE A 131 -2.55 7.64 7.21
N GLU A 132 -3.77 8.03 7.61
CA GLU A 132 -4.05 8.55 8.95
C GLU A 132 -3.80 7.51 10.04
N ALA A 133 -4.25 6.27 9.84
CA ALA A 133 -4.00 5.17 10.78
C ALA A 133 -2.51 4.85 10.93
N CYS A 134 -1.78 4.81 9.82
CA CYS A 134 -0.32 4.63 9.83
C CYS A 134 0.41 5.78 10.56
N CYS A 135 -0.01 7.03 10.34
CA CYS A 135 0.53 8.18 11.06
C CYS A 135 0.27 8.12 12.58
N GLU A 136 -0.84 7.50 13.01
CA GLU A 136 -1.15 7.31 14.43
C GLU A 136 -0.16 6.35 15.11
N ILE A 137 0.20 5.25 14.45
CA ILE A 137 1.06 4.19 15.00
C ILE A 137 2.56 4.47 14.82
N LEU A 138 2.96 5.19 13.78
CA LEU A 138 4.37 5.45 13.43
C LEU A 138 5.19 5.98 14.63
N PRO A 139 4.72 6.96 15.44
CA PRO A 139 5.49 7.42 16.59
C PRO A 139 5.66 6.40 17.72
N ARG A 140 4.76 5.43 17.83
CA ARG A 140 4.83 4.33 18.81
C ARG A 140 5.78 3.22 18.35
N MET A 141 5.88 3.04 17.03
CA MET A 141 6.71 2.02 16.38
C MET A 141 8.00 2.60 15.78
N SER A 142 8.60 3.60 16.44
CA SER A 142 9.80 4.30 15.95
C SER A 142 11.08 3.45 15.96
N HIS A 143 11.00 2.18 16.34
CA HIS A 143 12.08 1.21 16.29
C HIS A 143 12.17 0.52 14.91
N LEU A 144 11.10 0.59 14.11
CA LEU A 144 11.09 0.16 12.71
C LEU A 144 11.61 1.28 11.81
N GLU A 145 12.12 0.91 10.65
CA GLU A 145 12.36 1.85 9.55
C GLU A 145 11.04 2.10 8.81
N TRP A 146 10.73 3.36 8.50
CA TRP A 146 9.47 3.74 7.87
C TRP A 146 9.71 4.42 6.52
N PHE A 147 8.92 4.03 5.54
CA PHE A 147 8.79 4.74 4.27
C PHE A 147 7.32 4.97 3.92
N ALA A 148 7.05 6.03 3.18
CA ALA A 148 5.82 6.16 2.39
C ALA A 148 6.12 5.92 0.91
N TYR A 149 5.22 5.29 0.18
CA TYR A 149 5.27 5.19 -1.28
C TYR A 149 4.23 6.12 -1.92
N GLU A 150 4.60 6.73 -3.05
CA GLU A 150 3.64 7.47 -3.88
C GLU A 150 2.77 6.50 -4.66
N GLU A 151 1.48 6.40 -4.32
CA GLU A 151 0.53 5.53 -5.02
C GLU A 151 0.50 5.86 -6.52
N ALA A 152 0.71 4.84 -7.34
CA ALA A 152 0.67 4.97 -8.79
C ALA A 152 -0.71 5.46 -9.26
N ILE A 153 -0.77 6.06 -10.45
CA ILE A 153 -1.96 6.73 -11.01
C ILE A 153 -2.25 8.04 -10.27
N TYR A 154 -2.41 8.02 -8.95
CA TYR A 154 -2.77 9.20 -8.15
C TYR A 154 -1.62 10.19 -7.96
N ARG A 155 -0.36 9.73 -7.94
CA ARG A 155 0.82 10.61 -7.87
C ARG A 155 0.96 11.60 -9.04
N GLN A 156 0.26 11.35 -10.14
CA GLN A 156 0.22 12.27 -11.29
C GLN A 156 -0.70 13.46 -11.06
N ILE A 157 -1.60 13.40 -10.07
CA ILE A 157 -2.55 14.46 -9.78
C ILE A 157 -1.79 15.63 -9.12
N PRO A 158 -1.77 16.83 -9.73
CA PRO A 158 -0.99 17.95 -9.23
C PRO A 158 -1.38 18.35 -7.80
N GLY A 159 -0.38 18.50 -6.93
CA GLY A 159 -0.55 19.05 -5.58
C GLY A 159 -0.82 18.00 -4.50
N LEU A 160 -1.24 16.77 -4.81
CA LEU A 160 -1.61 15.79 -3.79
C LEU A 160 -0.41 15.33 -2.95
N VAL A 161 0.73 15.04 -3.60
CA VAL A 161 1.97 14.69 -2.91
C VAL A 161 2.39 15.84 -1.99
N GLN A 162 2.38 17.08 -2.49
CA GLN A 162 2.76 18.26 -1.72
C GLN A 162 1.86 18.47 -0.51
N GLN A 163 0.54 18.27 -0.64
CA GLN A 163 -0.40 18.34 0.48
C GLN A 163 -0.08 17.30 1.55
N ARG A 164 0.24 16.07 1.17
CA ARG A 164 0.60 15.02 2.14
C ARG A 164 1.94 15.25 2.82
N LEU A 165 2.92 15.83 2.12
CA LEU A 165 4.18 16.24 2.75
C LEU A 165 3.98 17.37 3.77
N VAL A 166 3.05 18.30 3.51
CA VAL A 166 2.67 19.33 4.49
C VAL A 166 2.00 18.70 5.72
N ASP A 167 1.02 17.80 5.51
CA ASP A 167 0.33 17.08 6.59
C ASP A 167 1.32 16.31 7.50
N LEU A 168 2.26 15.56 6.90
CA LEU A 168 3.33 14.88 7.63
C LEU A 168 4.16 15.87 8.48
N ALA A 169 4.55 17.01 7.89
CA ALA A 169 5.34 18.02 8.59
C ALA A 169 4.57 18.70 9.75
N GLU A 170 3.26 18.91 9.60
CA GLU A 170 2.38 19.41 10.67
C GLU A 170 2.28 18.41 11.83
N ARG A 171 2.30 17.11 11.54
CA ARG A 171 2.36 16.03 12.53
C ARG A 171 3.75 15.81 13.14
N GLY A 172 4.75 16.58 12.73
CA GLY A 172 6.14 16.42 13.21
C GLY A 172 6.83 15.17 12.64
N ILE A 173 6.40 14.70 11.47
CA ILE A 173 7.03 13.62 10.71
C ILE A 173 7.81 14.23 9.55
N VAL A 174 9.12 13.97 9.51
CA VAL A 174 10.01 14.41 8.44
C VAL A 174 10.00 13.35 7.35
N ALA A 175 9.58 13.75 6.14
CA ALA A 175 9.65 12.94 4.93
C ALA A 175 10.85 13.37 4.08
N THR A 176 11.76 12.44 3.78
CA THR A 176 12.94 12.68 2.94
C THR A 176 12.91 11.72 1.75
N PRO A 177 13.08 12.17 0.49
CA PRO A 177 13.15 11.27 -0.66
C PRO A 177 14.26 10.22 -0.44
N ALA A 178 13.89 8.94 -0.45
CA ALA A 178 14.82 7.83 -0.23
C ALA A 178 14.16 6.51 -0.59
N SER A 179 14.92 5.60 -1.20
CA SER A 179 14.47 4.23 -1.47
C SER A 179 14.84 3.28 -0.31
N PRO A 180 14.02 2.25 -0.03
CA PRO A 180 14.46 1.12 0.79
C PRO A 180 15.69 0.44 0.19
N SER A 181 16.50 -0.21 1.02
CA SER A 181 17.65 -0.98 0.51
C SER A 181 17.16 -2.13 -0.37
N THR A 182 17.89 -2.43 -1.44
CA THR A 182 17.62 -3.54 -2.37
C THR A 182 18.88 -4.42 -2.49
N ASP A 183 19.62 -4.60 -1.40
CA ASP A 183 20.86 -5.38 -1.40
C ASP A 183 20.57 -6.81 -1.89
N HIS A 184 21.27 -7.23 -2.94
CA HIS A 184 21.07 -8.52 -3.64
C HIS A 184 19.82 -8.62 -4.53
N ALA A 185 19.24 -7.49 -4.93
CA ALA A 185 18.14 -7.48 -5.88
C ALA A 185 18.52 -8.11 -7.24
N PRO A 186 17.54 -8.69 -7.95
CA PRO A 186 17.74 -9.10 -9.33
C PRO A 186 18.09 -7.89 -10.20
N ASP A 187 18.61 -8.11 -11.40
CA ASP A 187 18.85 -7.02 -12.34
C ASP A 187 17.56 -6.26 -12.66
N TYR A 188 17.74 -5.01 -13.11
CA TYR A 188 16.63 -4.09 -13.37
C TYR A 188 15.62 -4.62 -14.41
N GLU A 189 16.09 -5.38 -15.41
CA GLU A 189 15.22 -5.97 -16.42
C GLU A 189 14.30 -7.01 -15.80
N ARG A 190 14.85 -7.91 -14.96
CA ARG A 190 14.06 -8.92 -14.24
C ARG A 190 13.08 -8.29 -13.27
N GLN A 191 13.45 -7.23 -12.53
CA GLN A 191 12.52 -6.49 -11.67
C GLN A 191 11.35 -5.91 -12.49
N THR A 192 11.66 -5.32 -13.65
CA THR A 192 10.65 -4.72 -14.53
C THR A 192 9.70 -5.78 -15.11
N LEU A 193 10.22 -6.95 -15.46
CA LEU A 193 9.42 -8.08 -15.96
C LEU A 193 8.50 -8.63 -14.86
N LEU A 194 9.03 -8.90 -13.67
CA LEU A 194 8.24 -9.39 -12.54
C LEU A 194 7.14 -8.41 -12.13
N LYS A 195 7.47 -7.11 -12.02
CA LYS A 195 6.45 -6.08 -11.78
C LYS A 195 5.37 -6.11 -12.85
N ARG A 196 5.75 -6.20 -14.13
CA ARG A 196 4.80 -6.21 -15.24
C ARG A 196 3.87 -7.42 -15.18
N GLU A 197 4.42 -8.61 -14.93
CA GLU A 197 3.64 -9.84 -14.81
C GLU A 197 2.67 -9.77 -13.62
N ALA A 198 3.12 -9.30 -12.46
CA ALA A 198 2.28 -9.13 -11.28
C ALA A 198 1.15 -8.09 -11.51
N VAL A 199 1.46 -6.96 -12.16
CA VAL A 199 0.44 -5.96 -12.54
C VAL A 199 -0.61 -6.55 -13.48
N CYS A 200 -0.19 -7.37 -14.46
CA CYS A 200 -1.10 -8.00 -15.41
C CYS A 200 -2.06 -9.01 -14.77
N ALA A 201 -1.78 -9.52 -13.57
CA ALA A 201 -2.69 -10.42 -12.87
C ALA A 201 -3.96 -9.70 -12.37
N TYR A 202 -3.95 -8.37 -12.20
CA TYR A 202 -5.11 -7.57 -11.79
C TYR A 202 -6.02 -7.20 -12.97
N GLU A 203 -6.43 -8.20 -13.76
CA GLU A 203 -7.19 -8.01 -15.00
C GLU A 203 -8.44 -7.14 -14.82
N SER A 204 -9.19 -7.35 -13.73
CA SER A 204 -10.38 -6.59 -13.42
C SER A 204 -10.10 -5.11 -13.14
N GLN A 205 -8.97 -4.80 -12.49
CA GLN A 205 -8.59 -3.42 -12.19
C GLN A 205 -8.09 -2.71 -13.44
N LEU A 206 -7.24 -3.37 -14.24
CA LEU A 206 -6.78 -2.82 -15.52
C LEU A 206 -7.95 -2.54 -16.48
N ARG A 207 -8.99 -3.38 -16.45
CA ARG A 207 -10.25 -3.13 -17.17
C ARG A 207 -10.98 -1.90 -16.63
N ALA A 208 -11.11 -1.77 -15.30
CA ALA A 208 -11.82 -0.67 -14.66
C ALA A 208 -11.16 0.70 -14.88
N PHE A 209 -9.82 0.76 -14.84
CA PHE A 209 -9.06 1.97 -15.18
C PHE A 209 -9.16 2.33 -16.67
N GLY A 210 -9.41 1.34 -17.52
CA GLY A 210 -9.59 1.53 -18.96
C GLY A 210 -8.28 1.80 -19.71
N PRO A 211 -8.36 2.02 -21.04
CA PRO A 211 -7.20 2.28 -21.87
C PRO A 211 -6.41 3.51 -21.39
N HIS A 212 -5.10 3.36 -21.24
CA HIS A 212 -4.18 4.40 -20.75
C HIS A 212 -4.40 4.85 -19.28
N GLY A 213 -5.39 4.31 -18.58
CA GLY A 213 -5.71 4.70 -17.19
C GLY A 213 -4.68 4.23 -16.16
N TYR A 214 -3.76 3.35 -16.55
CA TYR A 214 -2.74 2.76 -15.67
C TYR A 214 -1.32 2.89 -16.24
N ASP A 215 -1.09 3.74 -17.25
CA ASP A 215 0.24 3.91 -17.87
C ASP A 215 1.31 4.29 -16.82
N ASP A 216 0.90 5.07 -15.81
CA ASP A 216 1.75 5.48 -14.70
C ASP A 216 2.24 4.30 -13.84
N VAL A 217 1.54 3.18 -13.78
CA VAL A 217 1.92 2.01 -12.97
C VAL A 217 3.32 1.51 -13.32
N PHE A 218 3.74 1.65 -14.59
CA PHE A 218 5.07 1.23 -15.05
C PHE A 218 6.13 2.34 -14.96
N ALA A 219 5.79 3.54 -14.50
CA ALA A 219 6.78 4.57 -14.21
C ALA A 219 7.62 4.22 -12.97
N ALA A 220 8.75 4.90 -12.81
CA ALA A 220 9.65 4.70 -11.68
C ALA A 220 8.93 4.95 -10.33
N GLU A 221 9.08 4.00 -9.42
CA GLU A 221 8.53 4.05 -8.07
C GLU A 221 9.23 5.13 -7.23
N ARG A 222 8.50 5.73 -6.29
CA ARG A 222 8.99 6.86 -5.48
C ARG A 222 8.62 6.68 -4.03
N TYR A 223 9.60 6.98 -3.19
CA TYR A 223 9.57 6.66 -1.77
C TYR A 223 10.09 7.82 -0.92
N TRP A 224 9.54 7.91 0.29
CA TRP A 224 9.89 8.91 1.28
C TRP A 224 10.22 8.22 2.59
N ARG A 225 11.48 8.29 3.04
CA ARG A 225 11.85 7.84 4.39
C ARG A 225 11.19 8.77 5.41
N LEU A 226 10.49 8.18 6.38
CA LEU A 226 9.76 8.89 7.41
C LEU A 226 10.47 8.78 8.75
N THR A 227 10.65 9.91 9.43
CA THR A 227 11.24 9.95 10.78
C THR A 227 10.47 10.92 11.67
N VAL A 228 10.30 10.57 12.96
CA VAL A 228 9.64 11.46 13.92
C VAL A 228 10.63 12.49 14.43
N ASP A 229 10.31 13.78 14.25
CA ASP A 229 11.08 14.87 14.82
C ASP A 229 10.86 14.96 16.33
N ARG A 230 11.79 14.39 17.09
CA ARG A 230 11.77 14.43 18.56
C ARG A 230 12.05 15.82 19.13
N GLN A 231 12.58 16.77 18.36
CA GLN A 231 12.91 18.11 18.87
C GLN A 231 11.68 19.02 19.01
N ARG A 232 10.61 18.78 18.24
CA ARG A 232 9.34 19.53 18.39
C ARG A 232 8.54 19.15 19.64
N ARG A 233 8.70 17.93 20.17
CA ARG A 233 7.97 17.47 21.38
C ARG A 233 8.33 18.23 22.66
N HIS A 234 9.46 18.93 22.70
CA HIS A 234 9.93 19.66 23.89
C HIS A 234 9.68 21.18 23.84
N ARG A 235 8.93 21.67 22.85
CA ARG A 235 8.65 23.11 22.68
C ARG A 235 7.24 23.55 23.11
N HIS A 236 6.50 22.72 23.82
CA HIS A 236 5.20 23.05 24.39
C HIS A 236 5.19 22.87 25.91
#